data_AF-A0A2G8JZ13-F1
#
_entry.id   AF-A0A2G8JZ13-F1
#
_cell.length_a   1.000
_cell.length_b   1.000
_cell.length_c   1.000
_cell.angle_alpha   90.00
_cell.angle_beta   90.00
_cell.angle_gamma   90.00
#
_symmetry.space_group_name_H-M   'P 1'
#
loop_
_entity.id
_entity.type
_entity.pdbx_description
1 polymer ?
#
loop_
_entity_poly.entity_id
_entity_poly.type
_entity_poly.pdbx_seq_one_letter_code
_entity_poly.pdbx_strand_id
1 'polypeptide(L)'
;MDEENPERKLYADEEDEDDDAWEEMEGDGGVEGSANTNEWSSKCLFCPEWFASPQQTFGHCKEVHDLDIIEVHRCFGLDCISYIKLINYIRSKGSPASDITQCCWENTQPWDDDKFMQPASSSDALLVFDIESHLEAQGHMINDRLKETVSKGLTPEEHQELLDRLRAAEQRTSRAEEALARSIEDLNKMRALSERLLHADPETDTNFPLKQRNVADDNAYFDSYAHHSIHLDMLKDSIRTASYRDFILQNQNIFKNKVVLDVGCGTGILSMFAAKAGAKQVIAVDQSEIIYQAMDIVRENKLEDKITFVKGRLEDKELPVDKVDIIISEWMGYFLLFESMLDTVLYARDKHLVEGGVVYPDLTTISLVALGDMDTYTEKVKYWDNVYGFKMSCMRTPLLEEASVSYASSEHVMSEPAMIKCIDVTSTNVRDLDFTTDFKLVMSRTDTCTALVGYFDVIFERNCTKTVMFSTGPRAPDTHWKQTVFYLKKPIELSEGEVLTGRISCRKDPDDCRSLIVTFDIEGETLTYYVR
;
A
#
# COMPACT_ATOMS: atom_id res chain seq x y z
N MET A 1 30.06 -53.25 20.85
CA MET A 1 30.43 -51.92 21.38
C MET A 1 30.84 -51.10 20.17
N ASP A 2 29.96 -51.04 19.16
CA ASP A 2 28.74 -50.20 19.13
C ASP A 2 29.21 -48.74 19.03
N GLU A 3 28.92 -47.96 17.98
CA GLU A 3 27.70 -47.91 17.19
C GLU A 3 28.01 -47.58 15.71
N GLU A 4 27.38 -48.34 14.81
CA GLU A 4 27.28 -48.04 13.37
C GLU A 4 26.06 -47.16 13.09
N ASN A 5 26.28 -46.13 12.28
CA ASN A 5 25.24 -45.31 11.65
C ASN A 5 24.83 -45.95 10.31
N PRO A 6 23.54 -46.26 10.06
CA PRO A 6 23.07 -46.62 8.73
C PRO A 6 22.10 -45.59 8.17
N GLU A 7 22.60 -44.70 7.30
CA GLU A 7 21.82 -44.09 6.23
C GLU A 7 22.01 -44.90 4.94
N ARG A 8 20.90 -45.46 4.41
CA ARG A 8 20.57 -45.76 2.99
C ARG A 8 19.77 -47.06 2.85
N LYS A 9 18.51 -46.92 2.45
CA LYS A 9 17.73 -47.82 1.55
C LYS A 9 16.50 -47.00 1.11
N LEU A 10 16.50 -46.46 -0.11
CA LEU A 10 16.08 -47.07 -1.39
C LEU A 10 14.55 -47.18 -1.50
N TYR A 11 14.05 -46.36 -2.42
CA TYR A 11 12.72 -46.28 -3.03
C TYR A 11 12.15 -47.65 -3.42
N ALA A 12 10.84 -47.82 -3.20
CA ALA A 12 10.00 -48.77 -3.90
C ALA A 12 8.57 -48.20 -3.98
N ASP A 13 8.01 -48.31 -5.17
CA ASP A 13 6.73 -47.80 -5.67
C ASP A 13 5.53 -48.43 -4.96
N GLU A 14 4.48 -47.64 -4.71
CA GLU A 14 3.10 -48.14 -4.64
C GLU A 14 2.20 -47.18 -5.44
N GLU A 15 1.68 -47.72 -6.54
CA GLU A 15 0.71 -47.14 -7.46
C GLU A 15 -0.69 -47.19 -6.80
N ASP A 16 -1.36 -46.05 -6.70
CA ASP A 16 -2.78 -45.96 -6.31
C ASP A 16 -3.67 -46.30 -7.53
N GLU A 17 -4.13 -47.54 -7.60
CA GLU A 17 -5.35 -47.95 -8.31
C GLU A 17 -6.46 -48.15 -7.26
N ASP A 18 -7.54 -47.38 -7.34
CA ASP A 18 -8.88 -47.80 -6.89
C ASP A 18 -9.94 -46.91 -7.58
N ASP A 19 -10.33 -47.34 -8.78
CA ASP A 19 -11.62 -47.07 -9.41
C ASP A 19 -12.66 -47.98 -8.75
N ASP A 20 -13.68 -47.43 -8.08
CA ASP A 20 -14.85 -48.22 -7.68
C ASP A 20 -16.18 -47.45 -7.90
N ALA A 21 -16.74 -47.74 -9.09
CA ALA A 21 -18.12 -48.16 -9.35
C ALA A 21 -19.28 -47.49 -8.57
N TRP A 22 -19.97 -46.58 -9.25
CA TRP A 22 -21.36 -46.23 -8.96
C TRP A 22 -22.29 -47.28 -9.60
N GLU A 23 -22.91 -48.13 -8.79
CA GLU A 23 -23.98 -49.03 -9.23
C GLU A 23 -25.29 -48.24 -9.48
N GLU A 24 -25.76 -48.28 -10.73
CA GLU A 24 -27.12 -47.89 -11.12
C GLU A 24 -28.14 -48.88 -10.53
N MET A 25 -29.11 -48.36 -9.76
CA MET A 25 -30.37 -49.08 -9.52
C MET A 25 -31.52 -48.35 -10.23
N GLU A 26 -31.88 -48.85 -11.41
CA GLU A 26 -33.21 -48.64 -11.99
C GLU A 26 -34.24 -49.54 -11.27
N GLY A 27 -35.38 -48.95 -10.91
CA GLY A 27 -36.51 -49.66 -10.32
C GLY A 27 -37.83 -48.91 -10.57
N ASP A 28 -38.43 -49.20 -11.71
CA ASP A 28 -39.75 -48.77 -12.18
C ASP A 28 -40.91 -49.33 -11.30
N GLY A 29 -41.96 -48.51 -11.16
CA GLY A 29 -43.34 -48.98 -11.37
C GLY A 29 -44.06 -49.80 -10.29
N GLY A 30 -44.64 -49.10 -9.30
CA GLY A 30 -46.01 -49.36 -8.82
C GLY A 30 -46.23 -50.25 -7.58
N VAL A 31 -46.96 -49.72 -6.60
CA VAL A 31 -48.18 -50.30 -5.95
C VAL A 31 -48.66 -49.32 -4.86
N GLU A 32 -49.97 -49.10 -4.83
CA GLU A 32 -50.72 -48.24 -3.90
C GLU A 32 -50.55 -48.62 -2.42
N GLY A 33 -50.56 -47.61 -1.53
CA GLY A 33 -51.08 -47.77 -0.16
C GLY A 33 -50.16 -47.40 1.01
N SER A 34 -50.08 -46.11 1.35
CA SER A 34 -50.44 -45.53 2.66
C SER A 34 -49.69 -44.21 2.88
N ALA A 35 -50.45 -43.14 3.12
CA ALA A 35 -49.90 -41.82 3.39
C ALA A 35 -49.25 -41.82 4.79
N ASN A 36 -47.91 -41.85 4.83
CA ASN A 36 -47.15 -41.56 6.04
C ASN A 36 -47.05 -40.04 6.19
N THR A 37 -48.02 -39.43 6.87
CA THR A 37 -48.18 -37.97 6.98
C THR A 37 -47.22 -37.28 7.95
N ASN A 38 -46.10 -37.92 8.30
CA ASN A 38 -45.18 -37.44 9.34
C ASN A 38 -43.81 -36.93 8.83
N GLU A 39 -43.56 -36.89 7.51
CA GLU A 39 -42.23 -36.52 6.98
C GLU A 39 -42.01 -35.01 6.74
N TRP A 40 -43.06 -34.17 6.82
CA TRP A 40 -42.94 -32.72 6.54
C TRP A 40 -43.30 -31.81 7.72
N SER A 41 -43.57 -32.36 8.91
CA SER A 41 -43.84 -31.51 10.06
C SER A 41 -42.58 -30.76 10.49
N SER A 42 -42.65 -29.43 10.54
CA SER A 42 -41.52 -28.57 10.93
C SER A 42 -41.86 -27.76 12.17
N LYS A 43 -40.89 -27.63 13.08
CA LYS A 43 -41.03 -26.83 14.30
C LYS A 43 -40.71 -25.37 14.00
N CYS A 44 -41.41 -24.42 14.62
CA CYS A 44 -41.04 -22.99 14.56
C CYS A 44 -39.60 -22.76 15.03
N LEU A 45 -38.88 -21.84 14.39
CA LEU A 45 -37.51 -21.45 14.76
C LEU A 45 -37.42 -20.80 16.14
N PHE A 46 -38.46 -20.10 16.59
CA PHE A 46 -38.43 -19.23 17.77
C PHE A 46 -39.40 -19.65 18.88
N CYS A 47 -40.24 -20.67 18.66
CA CYS A 47 -41.25 -21.11 19.63
C CYS A 47 -41.46 -22.64 19.60
N PRO A 48 -42.21 -23.23 20.55
CA PRO A 48 -42.42 -24.67 20.61
C PRO A 48 -43.50 -25.22 19.65
N GLU A 49 -44.12 -24.38 18.82
CA GLU A 49 -45.19 -24.78 17.90
C GLU A 49 -44.68 -25.59 16.68
N TRP A 50 -45.55 -26.45 16.16
CA TRP A 50 -45.28 -27.34 15.03
C TRP A 50 -46.29 -27.09 13.90
N PHE A 51 -45.80 -27.12 12.67
CA PHE A 51 -46.59 -26.87 11.47
C PHE A 51 -46.47 -28.02 10.50
N ALA A 52 -47.46 -28.17 9.61
CA ALA A 52 -47.53 -29.27 8.66
C ALA A 52 -46.54 -29.13 7.49
N SER A 53 -45.93 -27.96 7.30
CA SER A 53 -44.91 -27.75 6.27
C SER A 53 -43.94 -26.60 6.60
N PRO A 54 -42.71 -26.59 6.02
CA PRO A 54 -41.77 -25.48 6.14
C PRO A 54 -42.35 -24.12 5.76
N GLN A 55 -43.19 -24.06 4.73
CA GLN A 55 -43.81 -22.82 4.27
C GLN A 55 -44.78 -22.24 5.31
N GLN A 56 -45.54 -23.10 6.01
CA GLN A 56 -46.39 -22.67 7.11
C GLN A 56 -45.55 -22.18 8.30
N THR A 57 -44.43 -22.85 8.57
CA THR A 57 -43.46 -22.41 9.58
C THR A 57 -42.89 -21.02 9.28
N PHE A 58 -42.53 -20.74 8.02
CA PHE A 58 -42.07 -19.40 7.63
C PHE A 58 -43.16 -18.33 7.75
N GLY A 59 -44.40 -18.67 7.38
CA GLY A 59 -45.56 -17.79 7.59
C GLY A 59 -45.74 -17.43 9.06
N HIS A 60 -45.63 -18.41 9.95
CA HIS A 60 -45.71 -18.18 11.39
C HIS A 60 -44.53 -17.36 11.94
N CYS A 61 -43.30 -17.61 11.48
CA CYS A 61 -42.13 -16.78 11.86
C CYS A 61 -42.34 -15.31 11.48
N LYS A 62 -42.96 -15.05 10.33
CA LYS A 62 -43.30 -13.70 9.90
C LYS A 62 -44.42 -13.07 10.73
N GLU A 63 -45.52 -13.78 10.93
CA GLU A 63 -46.72 -13.21 11.57
C GLU A 63 -46.58 -13.04 13.10
N VAL A 64 -45.87 -13.97 13.76
CA VAL A 64 -45.79 -14.02 15.23
C VAL A 64 -44.44 -13.52 15.75
N HIS A 65 -43.37 -13.68 14.98
CA HIS A 65 -42.01 -13.31 15.40
C HIS A 65 -41.40 -12.13 14.61
N ASP A 66 -42.18 -11.52 13.70
CA ASP A 66 -41.77 -10.36 12.88
C ASP A 66 -40.45 -10.57 12.12
N LEU A 67 -40.18 -11.82 11.73
CA LEU A 67 -39.00 -12.18 10.94
C LEU A 67 -39.39 -12.97 9.70
N ASP A 68 -39.17 -12.36 8.54
CA ASP A 68 -39.35 -13.02 7.25
C ASP A 68 -38.06 -13.71 6.82
N ILE A 69 -38.01 -15.03 6.98
CA ILE A 69 -36.85 -15.86 6.61
C ILE A 69 -36.49 -15.73 5.12
N ILE A 70 -37.49 -15.48 4.26
CA ILE A 70 -37.28 -15.27 2.83
C ILE A 70 -36.58 -13.93 2.58
N GLU A 71 -36.94 -12.90 3.35
CA GLU A 71 -36.28 -11.60 3.30
C GLU A 71 -34.85 -11.66 3.84
N VAL A 72 -34.62 -12.37 4.96
CA VAL A 72 -33.27 -12.62 5.50
C VAL A 72 -32.39 -13.31 4.45
N HIS A 73 -32.91 -14.33 3.77
CA HIS A 73 -32.20 -15.02 2.69
C HIS A 73 -31.81 -14.08 1.55
N ARG A 74 -32.70 -13.17 1.15
CA ARG A 74 -32.43 -12.18 0.09
C ARG A 74 -31.47 -11.08 0.53
N CYS A 75 -31.60 -10.59 1.77
CA CYS A 75 -30.76 -9.53 2.32
C CYS A 75 -29.28 -9.94 2.39
N PHE A 76 -29.01 -11.19 2.75
CA PHE A 76 -27.63 -11.70 2.85
C PHE A 76 -27.16 -12.48 1.63
N GLY A 77 -28.03 -12.75 0.65
CA GLY A 77 -27.68 -13.54 -0.54
C GLY A 77 -27.24 -14.95 -0.18
N LEU A 78 -27.96 -15.61 0.73
CA LEU A 78 -27.59 -16.95 1.23
C LEU A 78 -27.69 -17.98 0.10
N ASP A 79 -26.69 -18.84 -0.01
CA ASP A 79 -26.79 -20.10 -0.77
C ASP A 79 -27.38 -21.20 0.12
N CYS A 80 -27.66 -22.38 -0.46
CA CYS A 80 -28.21 -23.51 0.29
C CYS A 80 -27.41 -23.87 1.56
N ILE A 81 -26.08 -23.77 1.51
CA ILE A 81 -25.19 -24.07 2.63
C ILE A 81 -25.30 -23.01 3.73
N SER A 82 -25.31 -21.74 3.35
CA SER A 82 -25.41 -20.61 4.28
C SER A 82 -26.79 -20.53 4.93
N TYR A 83 -27.84 -20.89 4.19
CA TYR A 83 -29.19 -21.08 4.73
C TYR A 83 -29.22 -22.18 5.80
N ILE A 84 -28.60 -23.33 5.55
CA ILE A 84 -28.47 -24.41 6.55
C ILE A 84 -27.73 -23.93 7.80
N LYS A 85 -26.60 -23.22 7.62
CA LYS A 85 -25.83 -22.62 8.73
C LYS A 85 -26.68 -21.65 9.57
N LEU A 86 -27.49 -20.79 8.93
CA LEU A 86 -28.42 -19.88 9.60
C LEU A 86 -29.46 -20.63 10.45
N ILE A 87 -30.10 -21.66 9.89
CA ILE A 87 -31.09 -22.47 10.62
C ILE A 87 -30.43 -23.14 11.84
N ASN A 88 -29.26 -23.76 11.66
CA ASN A 88 -28.52 -24.39 12.75
C ASN A 88 -28.03 -23.40 13.81
N TYR A 89 -27.64 -22.19 13.40
CA TYR A 89 -27.31 -21.10 14.33
C TYR A 89 -28.50 -20.74 15.22
N ILE A 90 -29.68 -20.49 14.62
CA ILE A 90 -30.89 -20.13 15.36
C ILE A 90 -31.27 -21.26 16.33
N ARG A 91 -31.18 -22.52 15.89
CA ARG A 91 -31.47 -23.69 16.71
C ARG A 91 -30.50 -23.90 17.87
N SER A 92 -29.20 -23.72 17.62
CA SER A 92 -28.14 -23.99 18.60
C SER A 92 -28.00 -22.89 19.65
N LYS A 93 -28.27 -21.64 19.28
CA LYS A 93 -28.19 -20.48 20.18
C LYS A 93 -29.51 -20.14 20.84
N GLY A 94 -30.64 -20.55 20.25
CA GLY A 94 -31.96 -20.14 20.70
C GLY A 94 -32.19 -18.63 20.59
N SER A 95 -31.55 -18.00 19.60
CA SER A 95 -31.56 -16.55 19.43
C SER A 95 -32.99 -16.06 19.18
N PRO A 96 -33.45 -14.99 19.84
CA PRO A 96 -34.71 -14.35 19.52
C PRO A 96 -34.67 -13.75 18.10
N ALA A 97 -35.84 -13.65 17.47
CA ALA A 97 -35.97 -13.10 16.12
C ALA A 97 -35.36 -11.70 15.97
N SER A 98 -35.41 -10.87 17.04
CA SER A 98 -34.82 -9.53 17.07
C SER A 98 -33.31 -9.50 16.79
N ASP A 99 -32.58 -10.53 17.23
CA ASP A 99 -31.13 -10.58 17.06
C ASP A 99 -30.76 -10.85 15.60
N ILE A 100 -31.57 -11.65 14.91
CA ILE A 100 -31.41 -11.92 13.48
C ILE A 100 -31.74 -10.66 12.66
N THR A 101 -32.80 -9.94 13.03
CA THR A 101 -33.15 -8.65 12.41
C THR A 101 -32.04 -7.60 12.61
N GLN A 102 -31.42 -7.56 13.79
CA GLN A 102 -30.29 -6.66 14.06
C GLN A 102 -29.05 -7.01 13.20
N CYS A 103 -28.77 -8.31 12.99
CA CYS A 103 -27.72 -8.75 12.08
C CYS A 103 -27.93 -8.19 10.66
N CYS A 104 -29.18 -8.11 10.18
CA CYS A 104 -29.50 -7.51 8.87
C CYS A 104 -29.15 -6.01 8.81
N TRP A 105 -29.29 -5.26 9.91
CA TRP A 105 -28.96 -3.84 9.96
C TRP A 105 -27.45 -3.58 10.08
N GLU A 106 -26.75 -4.44 10.81
CA GLU A 106 -25.31 -4.34 11.03
C GLU A 106 -24.48 -5.02 9.92
N ASN A 107 -25.15 -5.74 9.02
CA ASN A 107 -24.54 -6.56 7.96
C ASN A 107 -23.52 -7.57 8.51
N THR A 108 -23.89 -8.27 9.59
CA THR A 108 -23.05 -9.28 10.25
C THR A 108 -23.67 -10.67 10.07
N GLN A 109 -22.82 -11.69 9.83
CA GLN A 109 -23.25 -13.08 9.64
C GLN A 109 -22.62 -13.99 10.70
N PRO A 110 -23.12 -13.95 11.96
CA PRO A 110 -22.55 -14.75 13.06
C PRO A 110 -22.71 -16.27 12.89
N TRP A 111 -23.48 -16.71 11.89
CA TRP A 111 -23.64 -18.10 11.47
C TRP A 111 -22.64 -18.55 10.41
N ASP A 112 -21.79 -17.66 9.88
CA ASP A 112 -20.74 -18.01 8.91
C ASP A 112 -19.52 -18.63 9.60
N ASP A 113 -19.74 -19.80 10.20
CA ASP A 113 -18.74 -20.60 10.91
C ASP A 113 -19.05 -22.08 10.64
N ASP A 114 -18.02 -22.86 10.32
CA ASP A 114 -18.15 -24.26 9.93
C ASP A 114 -18.76 -25.14 11.02
N LYS A 115 -18.73 -24.71 12.29
CA LYS A 115 -19.43 -25.42 13.37
C LYS A 115 -20.95 -25.52 13.15
N PHE A 116 -21.54 -24.63 12.36
CA PHE A 116 -22.97 -24.64 12.03
C PHE A 116 -23.31 -25.47 10.78
N MET A 117 -22.32 -26.13 10.17
CA MET A 117 -22.55 -27.18 9.16
C MET A 117 -23.14 -28.46 9.77
N GLN A 118 -22.96 -28.65 11.08
CA GLN A 118 -23.52 -29.81 11.77
C GLN A 118 -24.98 -29.53 12.15
N PRO A 119 -25.93 -30.41 11.77
CA PRO A 119 -27.34 -30.21 12.06
C PRO A 119 -27.59 -30.21 13.56
N ALA A 120 -28.22 -29.15 14.08
CA ALA A 120 -28.61 -29.09 15.48
C ALA A 120 -29.67 -30.17 15.85
N SER A 121 -30.41 -30.65 14.84
CA SER A 121 -31.29 -31.80 14.92
C SER A 121 -31.26 -32.56 13.59
N SER A 122 -31.02 -33.87 13.64
CA SER A 122 -30.91 -34.73 12.44
C SER A 122 -32.22 -34.96 11.69
N SER A 123 -33.34 -34.45 12.20
CA SER A 123 -34.68 -34.60 11.61
C SER A 123 -35.39 -33.25 11.42
N ASP A 124 -34.64 -32.15 11.27
CA ASP A 124 -35.24 -30.83 11.03
C ASP A 124 -35.61 -30.68 9.54
N ALA A 125 -36.92 -30.69 9.27
CA ALA A 125 -37.47 -30.53 7.92
C ALA A 125 -37.14 -29.18 7.26
N LEU A 126 -36.68 -28.17 8.02
CA LEU A 126 -36.21 -26.89 7.45
C LEU A 126 -34.83 -27.01 6.80
N LEU A 127 -34.02 -28.01 7.18
CA LEU A 127 -32.67 -28.23 6.63
C LEU A 127 -32.69 -28.98 5.28
N VAL A 128 -33.75 -29.76 5.05
CA VAL A 128 -33.98 -30.53 3.81
C VAL A 128 -34.93 -29.77 2.87
N PHE A 129 -35.39 -28.58 3.28
CA PHE A 129 -36.26 -27.75 2.47
C PHE A 129 -35.47 -27.10 1.34
N ASP A 130 -35.87 -27.37 0.10
CA ASP A 130 -35.33 -26.70 -1.08
C ASP A 130 -35.86 -25.26 -1.18
N ILE A 131 -35.13 -24.34 -0.54
CA ILE A 131 -35.47 -22.93 -0.50
C ILE A 131 -35.24 -22.23 -1.85
N GLU A 132 -34.28 -22.72 -2.65
CA GLU A 132 -33.94 -22.14 -3.96
C GLU A 132 -35.09 -22.34 -4.94
N SER A 133 -35.60 -23.56 -5.10
CA SER A 133 -36.78 -23.85 -5.93
C SER A 133 -38.02 -23.06 -5.48
N HIS A 134 -38.17 -22.83 -4.17
CA HIS A 134 -39.29 -22.04 -3.63
C HIS A 134 -39.18 -20.54 -3.97
N LEU A 135 -37.97 -19.98 -3.93
CA LEU A 135 -37.69 -18.60 -4.28
C LEU A 135 -37.92 -18.34 -5.78
N GLU A 136 -37.52 -19.29 -6.63
CA GLU A 136 -37.76 -19.23 -8.07
C GLU A 136 -39.26 -19.25 -8.39
N ALA A 137 -40.04 -20.13 -7.75
CA ALA A 137 -41.49 -20.19 -7.90
C ALA A 137 -42.20 -18.89 -7.45
N GLN A 138 -41.72 -18.23 -6.37
CA GLN A 138 -42.23 -16.92 -5.95
C GLN A 138 -41.86 -15.79 -6.93
N GLY A 139 -40.68 -15.84 -7.54
CA GLY A 139 -40.26 -14.89 -8.58
C GLY A 139 -41.21 -14.89 -9.79
N HIS A 140 -41.68 -16.07 -10.19
CA HIS A 140 -42.70 -16.22 -11.24
C HIS A 140 -44.06 -15.61 -10.84
N MET A 141 -44.49 -15.76 -9.59
CA MET A 141 -45.75 -15.16 -9.08
C MET A 141 -45.68 -13.63 -8.94
N ILE A 142 -44.52 -13.07 -8.59
CA ILE A 142 -44.28 -11.63 -8.55
C ILE A 142 -44.35 -11.03 -9.96
N ASN A 143 -43.83 -11.75 -10.95
CA ASN A 143 -43.91 -11.36 -12.36
C ASN A 143 -45.37 -11.32 -12.86
N ASP A 144 -46.23 -12.23 -12.38
CA ASP A 144 -47.65 -12.23 -12.71
C ASP A 144 -48.45 -11.13 -11.95
N ARG A 145 -48.07 -10.77 -10.72
CA ARG A 145 -48.60 -9.58 -10.01
C ARG A 145 -48.13 -8.26 -10.64
N LEU A 146 -46.91 -8.20 -11.18
CA LEU A 146 -46.40 -7.07 -11.95
C LEU A 146 -47.21 -6.87 -13.24
N LYS A 147 -47.57 -7.96 -13.95
CA LYS A 147 -48.49 -7.89 -15.11
C LYS A 147 -49.87 -7.34 -14.72
N GLU A 148 -50.38 -7.68 -13.54
CA GLU A 148 -51.65 -7.15 -13.03
C GLU A 148 -51.57 -5.65 -12.68
N THR A 149 -50.41 -5.18 -12.20
CA THR A 149 -50.18 -3.76 -11.87
C THR A 149 -49.99 -2.89 -13.13
N VAL A 150 -49.33 -3.45 -14.16
CA VAL A 150 -49.22 -2.84 -15.51
C VAL A 150 -50.60 -2.65 -16.15
N SER A 151 -51.61 -3.47 -15.81
CA SER A 151 -52.98 -3.34 -16.34
C SER A 151 -53.77 -2.15 -15.78
N LYS A 152 -53.35 -1.54 -14.65
CA LYS A 152 -54.07 -0.44 -14.00
C LYS A 152 -53.53 0.97 -14.29
N GLY A 153 -52.39 1.07 -14.99
CA GLY A 153 -51.77 2.35 -15.37
C GLY A 153 -51.11 3.08 -14.19
N LEU A 154 -49.84 3.46 -14.37
CA LEU A 154 -49.08 4.25 -13.40
C LEU A 154 -49.51 5.71 -13.42
N THR A 155 -49.49 6.40 -12.28
CA THR A 155 -49.69 7.85 -12.27
C THR A 155 -48.48 8.57 -12.89
N PRO A 156 -48.64 9.80 -13.43
CA PRO A 156 -47.53 10.54 -14.05
C PRO A 156 -46.34 10.81 -13.10
N GLU A 157 -46.62 10.96 -11.80
CA GLU A 157 -45.60 11.21 -10.76
C GLU A 157 -44.79 9.95 -10.45
N GLU A 158 -45.46 8.80 -10.30
CA GLU A 158 -44.79 7.50 -10.11
C GLU A 158 -43.96 7.11 -11.34
N HIS A 159 -44.43 7.44 -12.55
CA HIS A 159 -43.68 7.21 -13.78
C HIS A 159 -42.39 8.03 -13.84
N GLN A 160 -42.44 9.31 -13.41
CA GLN A 160 -41.28 10.19 -13.40
C GLN A 160 -40.24 9.74 -12.34
N GLU A 161 -40.69 9.33 -11.15
CA GLU A 161 -39.80 8.82 -10.10
C GLU A 161 -39.10 7.52 -10.53
N LEU A 162 -39.81 6.61 -11.20
CA LEU A 162 -39.24 5.39 -11.78
C LEU A 162 -38.18 5.72 -12.84
N LEU A 163 -38.43 6.70 -13.71
CA LEU A 163 -37.46 7.14 -14.73
C LEU A 163 -36.20 7.72 -14.09
N ASP A 164 -36.33 8.53 -13.04
CA ASP A 164 -35.18 9.12 -12.36
C ASP A 164 -34.36 8.07 -11.60
N ARG A 165 -35.01 7.08 -10.98
CA ARG A 165 -34.34 5.92 -10.38
C ARG A 165 -33.63 5.06 -11.44
N LEU A 166 -34.25 4.86 -12.61
CA LEU A 166 -33.66 4.10 -13.71
C LEU A 166 -32.39 4.78 -14.22
N ARG A 167 -32.44 6.10 -14.46
CA ARG A 167 -31.25 6.88 -14.87
C ARG A 167 -30.14 6.84 -13.83
N ALA A 168 -30.48 6.94 -12.54
CA ALA A 168 -29.51 6.84 -11.46
C ALA A 168 -28.92 5.43 -11.31
N ALA A 169 -29.67 4.39 -11.68
CA ALA A 169 -29.18 3.01 -11.74
C ALA A 169 -28.27 2.82 -12.96
N GLU A 170 -28.68 3.27 -14.16
CA GLU A 170 -27.87 3.23 -15.38
C GLU A 170 -26.52 3.94 -15.21
N GLN A 171 -26.50 5.13 -14.58
CA GLN A 171 -25.25 5.83 -14.28
C GLN A 171 -24.35 5.07 -13.30
N ARG A 172 -24.93 4.35 -12.33
CA ARG A 172 -24.16 3.51 -11.39
C ARG A 172 -23.59 2.28 -12.10
N THR A 173 -24.40 1.61 -12.93
CA THR A 173 -23.95 0.46 -13.72
C THR A 173 -22.85 0.86 -14.69
N SER A 174 -23.00 1.96 -15.42
CA SER A 174 -22.00 2.46 -16.36
C SER A 174 -20.66 2.77 -15.66
N ARG A 175 -20.68 3.39 -14.47
CA ARG A 175 -19.44 3.62 -13.69
C ARG A 175 -18.81 2.32 -13.20
N ALA A 176 -19.62 1.36 -12.76
CA ALA A 176 -19.15 0.05 -12.32
C ALA A 176 -18.55 -0.76 -13.47
N GLU A 177 -19.15 -0.71 -14.66
CA GLU A 177 -18.63 -1.35 -15.89
C GLU A 177 -17.28 -0.74 -16.29
N GLU A 178 -17.15 0.59 -16.24
CA GLU A 178 -15.88 1.27 -16.50
C GLU A 178 -14.79 0.89 -15.48
N ALA A 179 -15.14 0.80 -14.20
CA ALA A 179 -14.22 0.38 -13.14
C ALA A 179 -13.79 -1.09 -13.29
N LEU A 180 -14.71 -1.96 -13.68
CA LEU A 180 -14.45 -3.37 -13.96
C LEU A 180 -13.54 -3.52 -15.19
N ALA A 181 -13.79 -2.77 -16.26
CA ALA A 181 -12.95 -2.77 -17.46
C ALA A 181 -11.50 -2.38 -17.15
N ARG A 182 -11.30 -1.32 -16.34
CA ARG A 182 -9.96 -0.91 -15.87
C ARG A 182 -9.30 -2.00 -15.03
N SER A 183 -10.04 -2.61 -14.11
CA SER A 183 -9.51 -3.68 -13.24
C SER A 183 -9.11 -4.93 -14.03
N ILE A 184 -9.88 -5.30 -15.05
CA ILE A 184 -9.53 -6.39 -15.97
C ILE A 184 -8.26 -6.06 -16.77
N GLU A 185 -8.11 -4.81 -17.21
CA GLU A 185 -6.90 -4.37 -17.91
C GLU A 185 -5.66 -4.48 -16.99
N ASP A 186 -5.78 -4.07 -15.73
CA ASP A 186 -4.70 -4.19 -14.73
C ASP A 186 -4.35 -5.65 -14.44
N LEU A 187 -5.35 -6.54 -14.29
CA LEU A 187 -5.15 -7.97 -14.11
C LEU A 187 -4.44 -8.61 -15.32
N ASN A 188 -4.80 -8.20 -16.54
CA ASN A 188 -4.13 -8.68 -17.74
C ASN A 188 -2.67 -8.21 -17.82
N LYS A 189 -2.38 -6.97 -17.39
CA LYS A 189 -1.00 -6.45 -17.30
C LYS A 189 -0.18 -7.20 -16.26
N MET A 190 -0.74 -7.47 -15.08
CA MET A 190 -0.11 -8.30 -14.05
C MET A 190 0.17 -9.73 -14.54
N ARG A 191 -0.79 -10.35 -15.23
CA ARG A 191 -0.63 -11.69 -15.80
C ARG A 191 0.48 -11.74 -16.84
N ALA A 192 0.50 -10.79 -17.78
CA ALA A 192 1.54 -10.69 -18.80
C ALA A 192 2.94 -10.46 -18.20
N LEU A 193 3.03 -9.73 -17.08
CA LEU A 193 4.29 -9.56 -16.35
C LEU A 193 4.74 -10.86 -15.66
N SER A 194 3.82 -11.56 -14.99
CA SER A 194 4.09 -12.85 -14.35
C SER A 194 4.60 -13.88 -15.36
N GLU A 195 3.98 -13.94 -16.53
CA GLU A 195 4.41 -14.80 -17.64
C GLU A 195 5.82 -14.42 -18.17
N ARG A 196 6.18 -13.13 -18.21
CA ARG A 196 7.54 -12.69 -18.59
C ARG A 196 8.59 -13.05 -17.54
N LEU A 197 8.26 -12.92 -16.26
CA LEU A 197 9.18 -13.26 -15.16
C LEU A 197 9.44 -14.77 -15.08
N LEU A 198 8.46 -15.59 -15.46
CA LEU A 198 8.59 -17.05 -15.54
C LEU A 198 9.39 -17.53 -16.76
N HIS A 199 9.59 -16.69 -17.78
CA HIS A 199 10.17 -17.06 -19.07
C HIS A 199 11.35 -16.18 -19.54
N ALA A 200 11.92 -15.32 -18.68
CA ALA A 200 12.99 -14.42 -19.09
C ALA A 200 14.34 -15.14 -19.30
N ASP A 201 14.73 -15.29 -20.57
CA ASP A 201 16.12 -15.47 -21.01
C ASP A 201 16.69 -14.07 -21.39
N PRO A 202 17.92 -13.71 -21.00
CA PRO A 202 18.39 -12.34 -21.06
C PRO A 202 19.05 -12.05 -22.41
N GLU A 203 18.30 -11.68 -23.45
CA GLU A 203 18.84 -10.83 -24.52
C GLU A 203 17.76 -10.25 -25.45
N THR A 204 18.02 -9.02 -25.89
CA THR A 204 17.36 -8.21 -26.95
C THR A 204 16.13 -7.38 -26.56
N ASP A 205 16.31 -6.05 -26.49
CA ASP A 205 15.91 -5.18 -27.61
C ASP A 205 16.51 -3.77 -27.48
N THR A 206 17.18 -3.29 -28.53
CA THR A 206 17.76 -1.93 -28.59
C THR A 206 17.31 -1.25 -29.88
N ASN A 207 16.53 -0.16 -29.77
CA ASN A 207 16.65 1.02 -30.63
C ASN A 207 15.59 2.08 -30.29
N PHE A 208 15.98 3.17 -29.65
CA PHE A 208 15.50 4.54 -29.92
C PHE A 208 16.54 5.56 -29.40
N PRO A 209 16.88 6.64 -30.14
CA PRO A 209 18.01 7.50 -29.80
C PRO A 209 17.56 8.71 -28.99
N LEU A 210 17.80 8.69 -27.69
CA LEU A 210 17.95 9.86 -26.83
C LEU A 210 19.17 9.60 -25.95
N LYS A 211 20.05 10.61 -25.79
CA LYS A 211 21.34 10.55 -25.05
C LYS A 211 21.24 9.60 -23.84
N GLN A 212 22.03 8.53 -23.89
CA GLN A 212 22.04 7.41 -22.95
C GLN A 212 22.18 7.91 -21.50
N ARG A 213 21.07 7.96 -20.77
CA ARG A 213 21.02 7.55 -19.36
C ARG A 213 21.20 6.02 -19.35
N ASN A 214 22.04 5.48 -18.48
CA ASN A 214 22.26 4.03 -18.40
C ASN A 214 20.96 3.32 -18.00
N VAL A 215 20.30 2.68 -18.96
CA VAL A 215 19.03 1.97 -18.77
C VAL A 215 19.16 0.81 -17.78
N ALA A 216 20.36 0.22 -17.68
CA ALA A 216 20.64 -0.89 -16.75
C ALA A 216 20.60 -0.44 -15.27
N ASP A 217 21.19 0.73 -14.96
CA ASP A 217 21.19 1.30 -13.62
C ASP A 217 19.78 1.77 -13.21
N ASP A 218 18.97 2.21 -14.19
CA ASP A 218 17.55 2.51 -13.99
C ASP A 218 16.76 1.26 -13.60
N ASN A 219 16.93 0.13 -14.28
CA ASN A 219 16.16 -1.08 -13.98
C ASN A 219 16.46 -1.63 -12.59
N ALA A 220 17.74 -1.76 -12.22
CA ALA A 220 18.14 -2.24 -10.89
C ALA A 220 17.55 -1.38 -9.76
N TYR A 221 17.50 -0.07 -9.96
CA TYR A 221 16.83 0.86 -9.06
C TYR A 221 15.34 0.55 -8.91
N PHE A 222 14.57 0.50 -9.99
CA PHE A 222 13.12 0.27 -9.88
C PHE A 222 12.76 -1.14 -9.41
N ASP A 223 13.59 -2.14 -9.73
CA ASP A 223 13.46 -3.51 -9.25
C ASP A 223 13.64 -3.59 -7.74
N SER A 224 14.58 -2.81 -7.17
CA SER A 224 14.75 -2.73 -5.72
C SER A 224 13.47 -2.27 -5.01
N TYR A 225 12.78 -1.28 -5.59
CA TYR A 225 11.52 -0.75 -5.09
C TYR A 225 10.32 -1.69 -5.34
N ALA A 226 10.47 -2.77 -6.12
CA ALA A 226 9.43 -3.80 -6.22
C ALA A 226 9.38 -4.68 -4.96
N HIS A 227 10.44 -4.68 -4.13
CA HIS A 227 10.48 -5.47 -2.91
C HIS A 227 9.63 -4.86 -1.78
N HIS A 228 8.75 -5.68 -1.21
CA HIS A 228 7.86 -5.28 -0.10
C HIS A 228 8.61 -4.78 1.14
N SER A 229 9.85 -5.22 1.38
CA SER A 229 10.64 -4.81 2.55
C SER A 229 10.93 -3.32 2.58
N ILE A 230 11.25 -2.71 1.43
CA ILE A 230 11.54 -1.27 1.35
C ILE A 230 10.29 -0.46 1.68
N HIS A 231 9.14 -0.87 1.12
CA HIS A 231 7.85 -0.22 1.43
C HIS A 231 7.44 -0.40 2.90
N LEU A 232 7.75 -1.55 3.50
CA LEU A 232 7.49 -1.79 4.92
C LEU A 232 8.30 -0.84 5.81
N ASP A 233 9.60 -0.66 5.53
CA ASP A 233 10.46 0.25 6.28
C ASP A 233 10.00 1.71 6.10
N MET A 234 9.68 2.10 4.88
CA MET A 234 9.12 3.41 4.55
C MET A 234 7.78 3.70 5.25
N LEU A 235 6.89 2.70 5.35
CA LEU A 235 5.59 2.85 6.03
C LEU A 235 5.71 2.81 7.56
N LYS A 236 6.67 2.06 8.10
CA LYS A 236 6.97 2.00 9.55
C LYS A 236 7.70 3.24 10.04
N ASP A 237 8.34 3.99 9.16
CA ASP A 237 8.83 5.33 9.48
C ASP A 237 7.64 6.26 9.75
N SER A 238 7.31 6.34 11.04
CA SER A 238 6.19 7.12 11.54
C SER A 238 6.43 8.62 11.39
N ILE A 239 7.68 9.10 11.47
CA ILE A 239 8.00 10.52 11.33
C ILE A 239 7.76 10.95 9.89
N ARG A 240 8.28 10.20 8.91
CA ARG A 240 8.00 10.39 7.49
C ARG A 240 6.51 10.38 7.22
N THR A 241 5.85 9.26 7.50
CA THR A 241 4.47 9.02 7.05
C THR A 241 3.46 9.91 7.78
N ALA A 242 3.65 10.14 9.09
CA ALA A 242 2.78 11.03 9.85
C ALA A 242 2.96 12.49 9.43
N SER A 243 4.17 12.93 9.07
CA SER A 243 4.37 14.32 8.63
C SER A 243 3.60 14.62 7.34
N TYR A 244 3.66 13.75 6.33
CA TYR A 244 2.84 13.90 5.12
C TYR A 244 1.34 13.82 5.43
N ARG A 245 0.92 12.84 6.24
CA ARG A 245 -0.49 12.71 6.67
C ARG A 245 -0.98 13.99 7.34
N ASP A 246 -0.22 14.50 8.30
CA ASP A 246 -0.59 15.65 9.11
C ASP A 246 -0.60 16.91 8.26
N PHE A 247 0.39 17.09 7.38
CA PHE A 247 0.38 18.18 6.39
C PHE A 247 -0.90 18.13 5.55
N ILE A 248 -1.20 16.99 4.92
CA ILE A 248 -2.33 16.84 4.00
C ILE A 248 -3.68 17.00 4.73
N LEU A 249 -3.88 16.29 5.84
CA LEU A 249 -5.16 16.25 6.55
C LEU A 249 -5.42 17.47 7.43
N GLN A 250 -4.38 18.22 7.84
CA GLN A 250 -4.57 19.48 8.58
C GLN A 250 -4.68 20.69 7.65
N ASN A 251 -4.35 20.54 6.37
CA ASN A 251 -4.45 21.60 5.35
C ASN A 251 -5.40 21.21 4.20
N GLN A 252 -6.53 20.56 4.52
CA GLN A 252 -7.52 20.09 3.53
C GLN A 252 -8.03 21.19 2.60
N ASN A 253 -8.02 22.45 3.05
CA ASN A 253 -8.38 23.60 2.23
C ASN A 253 -7.49 23.76 0.98
N ILE A 254 -6.25 23.27 1.01
CA ILE A 254 -5.35 23.27 -0.14
C ILE A 254 -5.79 22.20 -1.15
N PHE A 255 -6.16 21.01 -0.67
CA PHE A 255 -6.46 19.84 -1.49
C PHE A 255 -7.90 19.78 -2.00
N LYS A 256 -8.84 20.41 -1.31
CA LYS A 256 -10.27 20.29 -1.61
C LYS A 256 -10.58 20.69 -3.06
N ASN A 257 -11.21 19.79 -3.80
CA ASN A 257 -11.59 19.94 -5.21
C ASN A 257 -10.40 20.17 -6.17
N LYS A 258 -9.17 19.85 -5.77
CA LYS A 258 -7.97 19.96 -6.60
C LYS A 258 -7.61 18.66 -7.31
N VAL A 259 -6.92 18.78 -8.44
CA VAL A 259 -6.27 17.66 -9.12
C VAL A 259 -4.83 17.56 -8.60
N VAL A 260 -4.48 16.41 -8.02
CA VAL A 260 -3.19 16.16 -7.38
C VAL A 260 -2.39 15.16 -8.19
N LEU A 261 -1.09 15.40 -8.39
CA LEU A 261 -0.14 14.43 -8.92
C LEU A 261 0.73 13.89 -7.78
N ASP A 262 0.78 12.58 -7.61
CA ASP A 262 1.66 11.86 -6.69
C ASP A 262 2.79 11.21 -7.50
N VAL A 263 4.01 11.75 -7.39
CA VAL A 263 5.18 11.31 -8.17
C VAL A 263 5.99 10.30 -7.35
N GLY A 264 6.12 9.08 -7.86
CA GLY A 264 6.68 7.94 -7.15
C GLY A 264 5.75 7.47 -6.04
N CYS A 265 4.51 7.14 -6.41
CA CYS A 265 3.45 6.90 -5.42
C CYS A 265 3.68 5.65 -4.57
N GLY A 266 4.55 4.72 -4.97
CA GLY A 266 4.77 3.44 -4.32
C GLY A 266 3.46 2.71 -4.07
N THR A 267 3.17 2.42 -2.80
CA THR A 267 1.93 1.77 -2.34
C THR A 267 0.67 2.66 -2.41
N GLY A 268 0.79 3.92 -2.83
CA GLY A 268 -0.33 4.86 -2.96
C GLY A 268 -0.77 5.53 -1.65
N ILE A 269 0.01 5.42 -0.58
CA ILE A 269 -0.36 5.96 0.75
C ILE A 269 -0.59 7.49 0.73
N LEU A 270 0.26 8.25 0.04
CA LEU A 270 0.11 9.70 -0.07
C LEU A 270 -1.10 10.09 -0.92
N SER A 271 -1.31 9.37 -2.02
CA SER A 271 -2.52 9.47 -2.82
C SER A 271 -3.81 9.25 -2.02
N MET A 272 -3.84 8.25 -1.14
CA MET A 272 -4.98 8.01 -0.25
C MET A 272 -5.19 9.15 0.76
N PHE A 273 -4.13 9.75 1.31
CA PHE A 273 -4.27 10.94 2.15
C PHE A 273 -4.85 12.13 1.38
N ALA A 274 -4.37 12.39 0.17
CA ALA A 274 -4.89 13.47 -0.69
C ALA A 274 -6.37 13.26 -1.04
N ALA A 275 -6.76 12.03 -1.39
CA ALA A 275 -8.16 11.67 -1.66
C ALA A 275 -9.06 11.87 -0.43
N LYS A 276 -8.58 11.49 0.77
CA LYS A 276 -9.27 11.73 2.05
C LYS A 276 -9.35 13.21 2.42
N ALA A 277 -8.35 14.01 2.06
CA ALA A 277 -8.36 15.47 2.24
C ALA A 277 -9.31 16.21 1.29
N GLY A 278 -10.01 15.49 0.39
CA GLY A 278 -11.02 16.04 -0.48
C GLY A 278 -10.52 16.43 -1.87
N ALA A 279 -9.38 15.91 -2.31
CA ALA A 279 -8.96 16.02 -3.71
C ALA A 279 -10.08 15.56 -4.66
N LYS A 280 -10.23 16.28 -5.77
CA LYS A 280 -11.18 15.95 -6.85
C LYS A 280 -10.72 14.66 -7.54
N GLN A 281 -9.43 14.59 -7.82
CA GLN A 281 -8.78 13.46 -8.46
C GLN A 281 -7.31 13.45 -8.03
N VAL A 282 -6.75 12.25 -7.89
CA VAL A 282 -5.33 12.03 -7.67
C VAL A 282 -4.81 11.17 -8.81
N ILE A 283 -3.72 11.60 -9.45
CA ILE A 283 -3.00 10.86 -10.47
C ILE A 283 -1.72 10.36 -9.81
N ALA A 284 -1.59 9.05 -9.68
CA ALA A 284 -0.50 8.40 -8.97
C ALA A 284 0.42 7.71 -9.96
N VAL A 285 1.68 8.14 -10.03
CA VAL A 285 2.64 7.67 -11.04
C VAL A 285 3.78 6.93 -10.35
N ASP A 286 4.07 5.71 -10.80
CA ASP A 286 5.23 4.95 -10.35
C ASP A 286 5.69 3.99 -11.45
N GLN A 287 7.00 3.80 -11.59
CA GLN A 287 7.54 2.84 -12.54
C GLN A 287 7.54 1.41 -11.99
N SER A 288 7.76 1.25 -10.68
CA SER A 288 7.94 -0.05 -10.06
C SER A 288 6.67 -0.91 -10.12
N GLU A 289 6.85 -2.23 -10.05
CA GLU A 289 5.75 -3.20 -10.08
C GLU A 289 4.83 -3.11 -8.87
N ILE A 290 5.28 -2.45 -7.78
CA ILE A 290 4.47 -2.18 -6.57
C ILE A 290 3.15 -1.45 -6.88
N ILE A 291 3.08 -0.74 -8.01
CA ILE A 291 1.89 0.00 -8.42
C ILE A 291 0.67 -0.91 -8.59
N TYR A 292 0.86 -2.18 -8.95
CA TYR A 292 -0.25 -3.12 -9.06
C TYR A 292 -0.84 -3.46 -7.69
N GLN A 293 -0.01 -3.67 -6.68
CA GLN A 293 -0.48 -3.80 -5.29
C GLN A 293 -1.12 -2.48 -4.82
N ALA A 294 -0.60 -1.33 -5.22
CA ALA A 294 -1.22 -0.03 -4.89
C ALA A 294 -2.64 0.11 -5.45
N MET A 295 -2.88 -0.39 -6.68
CA MET A 295 -4.22 -0.45 -7.26
C MET A 295 -5.16 -1.31 -6.41
N ASP A 296 -4.73 -2.49 -5.99
CA ASP A 296 -5.51 -3.40 -5.13
C ASP A 296 -5.82 -2.74 -3.77
N ILE A 297 -4.82 -2.12 -3.13
CA ILE A 297 -4.95 -1.38 -1.86
C ILE A 297 -6.00 -0.28 -1.98
N VAL A 298 -5.99 0.48 -3.08
CA VAL A 298 -6.95 1.57 -3.31
C VAL A 298 -8.36 1.05 -3.50
N ARG A 299 -8.55 -0.07 -4.21
CA ARG A 299 -9.86 -0.74 -4.36
C ARG A 299 -10.38 -1.27 -3.02
N GLU A 300 -9.51 -1.88 -2.21
CA GLU A 300 -9.87 -2.35 -0.85
C GLU A 300 -10.36 -1.19 0.04
N ASN A 301 -9.78 0.00 -0.17
CA ASN A 301 -10.14 1.22 0.56
C ASN A 301 -11.26 2.05 -0.09
N LYS A 302 -11.86 1.57 -1.20
CA LYS A 302 -12.97 2.23 -1.91
C LYS A 302 -12.63 3.64 -2.40
N LEU A 303 -11.42 3.82 -2.93
CA LEU A 303 -10.89 5.10 -3.41
C LEU A 303 -10.58 5.11 -4.92
N GLU A 304 -10.90 4.04 -5.64
CA GLU A 304 -10.65 3.83 -7.07
C GLU A 304 -11.33 4.85 -7.99
N ASP A 305 -12.45 5.44 -7.55
CA ASP A 305 -13.12 6.52 -8.27
C ASP A 305 -12.37 7.86 -8.21
N LYS A 306 -11.45 8.00 -7.25
CA LYS A 306 -10.69 9.24 -7.02
C LYS A 306 -9.23 9.13 -7.44
N ILE A 307 -8.64 7.95 -7.37
CA ILE A 307 -7.20 7.73 -7.60
C ILE A 307 -7.02 6.96 -8.90
N THR A 308 -6.27 7.55 -9.83
CA THR A 308 -5.92 6.95 -11.11
C THR A 308 -4.43 6.65 -11.13
N PHE A 309 -4.06 5.39 -11.31
CA PHE A 309 -2.66 4.97 -11.40
C PHE A 309 -2.13 5.00 -12.83
N VAL A 310 -0.88 5.43 -13.00
CA VAL A 310 -0.16 5.42 -14.27
C VAL A 310 1.18 4.73 -14.07
N LYS A 311 1.33 3.51 -14.63
CA LYS A 311 2.59 2.77 -14.54
C LYS A 311 3.62 3.25 -15.55
N GLY A 312 4.81 3.56 -15.04
CA GLY A 312 6.03 3.87 -15.79
C GLY A 312 6.68 5.18 -15.35
N ARG A 313 7.73 5.55 -16.07
CA ARG A 313 8.40 6.84 -15.87
C ARG A 313 7.49 7.99 -16.21
N LEU A 314 7.44 9.00 -15.35
CA LEU A 314 6.63 10.19 -15.62
C LEU A 314 7.04 10.86 -16.94
N GLU A 315 8.33 10.87 -17.26
CA GLU A 315 8.86 11.52 -18.46
C GLU A 315 8.42 10.84 -19.76
N ASP A 316 8.09 9.54 -19.70
CA ASP A 316 7.72 8.71 -20.85
C ASP A 316 6.20 8.49 -20.96
N LYS A 317 5.41 9.14 -20.09
CA LYS A 317 3.95 8.92 -20.00
C LYS A 317 3.19 10.21 -20.26
N GLU A 318 2.03 10.04 -20.90
CA GLU A 318 1.01 11.07 -20.99
C GLU A 318 0.06 10.91 -19.80
N LEU A 319 -0.15 12.01 -19.08
CA LEU A 319 -1.11 12.05 -17.98
C LEU A 319 -2.52 12.19 -18.55
N PRO A 320 -3.55 11.69 -17.85
CA PRO A 320 -4.96 11.82 -18.28
C PRO A 320 -5.47 13.28 -18.23
N VAL A 321 -4.64 14.22 -17.80
CA VAL A 321 -4.92 15.66 -17.75
C VAL A 321 -3.68 16.43 -18.20
N ASP A 322 -3.88 17.60 -18.82
CA ASP A 322 -2.77 18.46 -19.25
C ASP A 322 -2.00 19.05 -18.07
N LYS A 323 -2.73 19.45 -17.03
CA LYS A 323 -2.20 20.17 -15.87
C LYS A 323 -2.83 19.71 -14.55
N VAL A 324 -2.06 19.83 -13.47
CA VAL A 324 -2.46 19.53 -12.09
C VAL A 324 -2.31 20.77 -11.20
N ASP A 325 -3.10 20.85 -10.14
CA ASP A 325 -3.06 21.96 -9.18
C ASP A 325 -1.91 21.81 -8.16
N ILE A 326 -1.65 20.57 -7.75
CA ILE A 326 -0.72 20.22 -6.67
C ILE A 326 0.12 19.03 -7.10
N ILE A 327 1.40 19.07 -6.77
CA ILE A 327 2.27 17.90 -6.82
C ILE A 327 2.64 17.53 -5.39
N ILE A 328 2.45 16.27 -5.02
CA ILE A 328 3.02 15.68 -3.81
C ILE A 328 4.01 14.61 -4.24
N SER A 329 5.12 14.49 -3.52
CA SER A 329 6.09 13.43 -3.79
C SER A 329 6.95 13.24 -2.57
N GLU A 330 7.25 11.98 -2.26
CA GLU A 330 8.32 11.63 -1.37
C GLU A 330 9.51 11.20 -2.22
N TRP A 331 10.44 12.14 -2.41
CA TRP A 331 11.56 12.04 -3.36
C TRP A 331 12.93 12.01 -2.68
N MET A 332 12.95 12.12 -1.35
CA MET A 332 14.18 12.41 -0.62
C MET A 332 15.03 11.14 -0.53
N GLY A 333 16.27 11.19 -1.01
CA GLY A 333 17.25 10.13 -0.81
C GLY A 333 18.14 10.36 0.41
N TYR A 334 19.12 9.47 0.61
CA TYR A 334 20.20 9.72 1.56
C TYR A 334 20.94 11.02 1.23
N PHE A 335 21.38 11.74 2.26
CA PHE A 335 21.92 13.09 2.10
C PHE A 335 21.04 14.03 1.25
N LEU A 336 19.71 13.81 1.29
CA LEU A 336 18.63 14.46 0.52
C LEU A 336 18.63 14.18 -0.99
N LEU A 337 19.79 14.23 -1.65
CA LEU A 337 19.90 14.28 -3.12
C LEU A 337 20.30 12.95 -3.77
N PHE A 338 20.61 11.91 -2.98
CA PHE A 338 20.90 10.58 -3.51
C PHE A 338 19.67 10.02 -4.27
N GLU A 339 19.91 9.16 -5.27
CA GLU A 339 18.90 8.60 -6.20
C GLU A 339 18.31 9.59 -7.22
N SER A 340 18.58 10.89 -7.10
CA SER A 340 18.21 11.93 -8.07
C SER A 340 16.72 12.05 -8.40
N MET A 341 15.82 11.53 -7.55
CA MET A 341 14.36 11.58 -7.81
C MET A 341 13.78 13.00 -7.84
N LEU A 342 14.45 13.97 -7.20
CA LEU A 342 14.08 15.38 -7.30
C LEU A 342 14.05 15.89 -8.76
N ASP A 343 14.86 15.34 -9.66
CA ASP A 343 14.84 15.72 -11.07
C ASP A 343 13.47 15.43 -11.72
N THR A 344 12.88 14.27 -11.40
CA THR A 344 11.55 13.89 -11.89
C THR A 344 10.46 14.78 -11.31
N VAL A 345 10.59 15.19 -10.04
CA VAL A 345 9.67 16.15 -9.41
C VAL A 345 9.77 17.54 -10.06
N LEU A 346 10.98 18.01 -10.35
CA LEU A 346 11.18 19.29 -11.06
C LEU A 346 10.66 19.22 -12.50
N TYR A 347 10.83 18.09 -13.19
CA TYR A 347 10.20 17.85 -14.48
C TYR A 347 8.67 17.91 -14.40
N ALA A 348 8.08 17.26 -13.38
CA ALA A 348 6.65 17.27 -13.13
C ALA A 348 6.13 18.70 -12.91
N ARG A 349 6.85 19.49 -12.10
CA ARG A 349 6.55 20.89 -11.83
C ARG A 349 6.53 21.69 -13.12
N ASP A 350 7.60 21.63 -13.90
CA ASP A 350 7.77 22.48 -15.08
C ASP A 350 6.78 22.12 -16.19
N LYS A 351 6.48 20.83 -16.36
CA LYS A 351 5.60 20.33 -17.43
C LYS A 351 4.12 20.31 -17.03
N HIS A 352 3.79 19.82 -15.85
CA HIS A 352 2.43 19.45 -15.48
C HIS A 352 1.77 20.37 -14.44
N LEU A 353 2.51 21.23 -13.72
CA LEU A 353 1.90 22.13 -12.75
C LEU A 353 1.23 23.34 -13.44
N VAL A 354 0.06 23.75 -12.95
CA VAL A 354 -0.56 25.03 -13.32
C VAL A 354 0.26 26.22 -12.80
N GLU A 355 0.09 27.39 -13.42
CA GLU A 355 0.64 28.63 -12.86
C GLU A 355 0.04 28.89 -11.48
N GLY A 356 0.90 29.14 -10.48
CA GLY A 356 0.49 29.30 -9.08
C GLY A 356 0.18 28.00 -8.33
N GLY A 357 0.34 26.84 -8.97
CA GLY A 357 0.32 25.54 -8.29
C GLY A 357 1.50 25.38 -7.33
N VAL A 358 1.43 24.37 -6.46
CA VAL A 358 2.45 24.13 -5.42
C VAL A 358 2.94 22.69 -5.46
N VAL A 359 4.23 22.51 -5.19
CA VAL A 359 4.88 21.21 -4.98
C VAL A 359 5.13 21.03 -3.50
N TYR A 360 4.81 19.85 -2.96
CA TYR A 360 5.05 19.50 -1.56
C TYR A 360 5.91 18.24 -1.43
N PRO A 361 6.89 18.22 -0.51
CA PRO A 361 7.32 19.35 0.33
C PRO A 361 7.90 20.50 -0.51
N ASP A 362 7.66 21.74 -0.08
CA ASP A 362 8.03 22.93 -0.84
C ASP A 362 9.44 23.43 -0.51
N LEU A 363 9.94 23.13 0.69
CA LEU A 363 11.25 23.56 1.15
C LEU A 363 12.00 22.42 1.84
N THR A 364 13.27 22.27 1.51
CA THR A 364 14.18 21.33 2.18
C THR A 364 15.52 22.00 2.47
N THR A 365 16.22 21.56 3.50
CA THR A 365 17.55 22.07 3.83
C THR A 365 18.52 20.94 4.12
N ILE A 366 19.78 21.08 3.71
CA ILE A 366 20.87 20.17 4.07
C ILE A 366 21.75 20.88 5.09
N SER A 367 22.07 20.17 6.18
CA SER A 367 22.89 20.66 7.28
C SER A 367 24.01 19.70 7.63
N LEU A 368 25.09 20.24 8.20
CA LEU A 368 26.24 19.49 8.71
C LEU A 368 26.40 19.69 10.21
N VAL A 369 26.88 18.66 10.90
CA VAL A 369 27.44 18.75 12.25
C VAL A 369 28.77 17.99 12.33
N ALA A 370 29.64 18.36 13.28
CA ALA A 370 30.82 17.58 13.63
C ALA A 370 30.45 16.49 14.65
N LEU A 371 31.05 15.31 14.50
CA LEU A 371 30.87 14.16 15.38
C LEU A 371 32.19 13.78 16.04
N GLY A 372 32.17 13.64 17.36
CA GLY A 372 33.28 13.13 18.17
C GLY A 372 32.94 11.76 18.74
N ASP A 373 33.26 10.71 17.99
CA ASP A 373 33.01 9.32 18.39
C ASP A 373 34.24 8.47 18.06
N MET A 374 35.18 8.41 19.00
CA MET A 374 36.44 7.66 18.84
C MET A 374 36.26 6.15 18.98
N ASP A 375 35.22 5.70 19.70
CA ASP A 375 34.93 4.27 19.87
C ASP A 375 34.45 3.69 18.55
N THR A 376 33.41 4.26 17.95
CA THR A 376 32.91 3.86 16.62
C THR A 376 33.99 4.02 15.55
N TYR A 377 34.78 5.10 15.60
CA TYR A 377 35.89 5.29 14.67
C TYR A 377 36.94 4.18 14.81
N THR A 378 37.23 3.74 16.03
CA THR A 378 38.19 2.66 16.26
C THR A 378 37.65 1.33 15.76
N GLU A 379 36.38 1.03 16.03
CA GLU A 379 35.71 -0.21 15.61
C GLU A 379 35.54 -0.33 14.09
N LYS A 380 35.28 0.77 13.39
CA LYS A 380 35.05 0.75 11.93
C LYS A 380 36.29 1.07 11.11
N VAL A 381 37.04 2.09 11.51
CA VAL A 381 38.14 2.65 10.70
C VAL A 381 39.50 2.11 11.13
N LYS A 382 39.82 2.10 12.43
CA LYS A 382 41.13 1.60 12.92
C LYS A 382 41.20 0.08 13.04
N TYR A 383 40.07 -0.62 13.09
CA TYR A 383 40.02 -2.09 13.19
C TYR A 383 40.92 -2.78 12.16
N TRP A 384 40.97 -2.25 10.94
CA TRP A 384 41.78 -2.75 9.83
C TRP A 384 43.29 -2.67 10.05
N ASP A 385 43.78 -1.86 10.99
CA ASP A 385 45.20 -1.79 11.32
C ASP A 385 45.70 -3.11 11.96
N ASN A 386 44.81 -3.85 12.63
CA ASN A 386 45.13 -5.11 13.27
C ASN A 386 43.91 -6.04 13.41
N VAL A 387 43.69 -6.87 12.40
CA VAL A 387 42.65 -7.90 12.37
C VAL A 387 43.28 -9.23 12.81
N TYR A 388 43.09 -9.59 14.08
CA TYR A 388 43.65 -10.81 14.69
C TYR A 388 45.17 -10.99 14.52
N GLY A 389 45.95 -9.91 14.60
CA GLY A 389 47.40 -9.90 14.40
C GLY A 389 47.84 -9.56 12.97
N PHE A 390 46.92 -9.47 12.02
CA PHE A 390 47.21 -9.19 10.62
C PHE A 390 46.87 -7.74 10.26
N LYS A 391 47.77 -7.09 9.51
CA LYS A 391 47.52 -5.74 8.96
C LYS A 391 46.65 -5.85 7.71
N MET A 392 45.46 -5.25 7.76
CA MET A 392 44.52 -5.15 6.64
C MET A 392 44.23 -3.70 6.27
N SER A 393 45.16 -2.78 6.53
CA SER A 393 44.96 -1.33 6.39
C SER A 393 44.61 -0.85 4.99
N CYS A 394 44.83 -1.66 3.95
CA CYS A 394 44.35 -1.39 2.59
C CYS A 394 42.81 -1.33 2.49
N MET A 395 42.08 -2.01 3.38
CA MET A 395 40.61 -1.97 3.44
C MET A 395 40.07 -0.64 3.95
N ARG A 396 40.91 0.18 4.60
CA ARG A 396 40.51 1.49 5.15
C ARG A 396 40.28 2.53 4.05
N THR A 397 41.05 2.48 2.96
CA THR A 397 40.98 3.53 1.92
C THR A 397 39.60 3.57 1.25
N PRO A 398 39.03 2.45 0.75
CA PRO A 398 37.69 2.46 0.18
C PRO A 398 36.62 2.91 1.20
N LEU A 399 36.74 2.45 2.46
CA LEU A 399 35.82 2.85 3.54
C LEU A 399 35.83 4.38 3.80
N LEU A 400 37.00 5.02 3.70
CA LEU A 400 37.12 6.47 3.90
C LEU A 400 36.69 7.28 2.67
N GLU A 401 36.58 6.65 1.51
CA GLU A 401 36.09 7.26 0.27
C GLU A 401 34.58 7.05 0.09
N GLU A 402 33.95 6.23 0.92
CA GLU A 402 32.51 5.94 0.87
C GLU A 402 31.79 6.59 2.06
N ALA A 403 30.69 7.29 1.78
CA ALA A 403 29.88 7.87 2.84
C ALA A 403 29.04 6.76 3.51
N SER A 404 29.04 6.71 4.85
CA SER A 404 28.31 5.69 5.58
C SER A 404 26.92 6.19 5.99
N VAL A 405 25.86 5.44 5.67
CA VAL A 405 24.50 5.74 6.13
C VAL A 405 24.23 5.01 7.45
N SER A 406 24.21 5.75 8.56
CA SER A 406 24.00 5.16 9.89
C SER A 406 23.43 6.17 10.87
N TYR A 407 22.89 5.67 12.00
CA TYR A 407 22.44 6.52 13.09
C TYR A 407 23.66 7.13 13.81
N ALA A 408 23.74 8.46 13.81
CA ALA A 408 24.71 9.21 14.58
C ALA A 408 24.11 9.56 15.94
N SER A 409 24.77 9.14 17.02
CA SER A 409 24.30 9.44 18.38
C SER A 409 24.30 10.95 18.64
N SER A 410 23.17 11.49 19.10
CA SER A 410 23.05 12.88 19.53
C SER A 410 24.09 13.26 20.60
N GLU A 411 24.51 12.30 21.42
CA GLU A 411 25.48 12.49 22.51
C GLU A 411 26.91 12.69 22.00
N HIS A 412 27.21 12.26 20.77
CA HIS A 412 28.53 12.41 20.15
C HIS A 412 28.61 13.64 19.24
N VAL A 413 27.50 14.36 19.04
CA VAL A 413 27.50 15.62 18.28
C VAL A 413 28.27 16.68 19.07
N MET A 414 29.30 17.25 18.45
CA MET A 414 30.23 18.17 19.11
C MET A 414 30.20 19.60 18.55
N SER A 415 29.31 19.90 17.61
CA SER A 415 29.12 21.25 17.07
C SER A 415 27.66 21.68 17.01
N GLU A 416 27.46 22.99 16.85
CA GLU A 416 26.21 23.52 16.30
C GLU A 416 26.07 23.16 14.81
N PRO A 417 24.83 23.02 14.30
CA PRO A 417 24.60 22.68 12.90
C PRO A 417 24.91 23.86 11.98
N ALA A 418 25.49 23.57 10.82
CA ALA A 418 25.69 24.51 9.74
C ALA A 418 24.83 24.12 8.53
N MET A 419 23.87 24.96 8.18
CA MET A 419 23.09 24.79 6.94
C MET A 419 23.99 25.07 5.74
N ILE A 420 24.07 24.11 4.81
CA ILE A 420 24.89 24.18 3.61
C ILE A 420 24.06 24.33 2.34
N LYS A 421 22.78 23.96 2.38
CA LYS A 421 21.89 24.12 1.24
C LYS A 421 20.47 24.33 1.69
N CYS A 422 19.77 25.24 1.01
CA CYS A 422 18.33 25.40 1.10
C CYS A 422 17.77 25.24 -0.32
N ILE A 423 16.80 24.36 -0.49
CA ILE A 423 16.17 24.04 -1.77
C ILE A 423 14.69 24.40 -1.65
N ASP A 424 14.31 25.49 -2.32
CA ASP A 424 12.93 25.81 -2.60
C ASP A 424 12.49 25.05 -3.87
N VAL A 425 11.75 23.97 -3.68
CA VAL A 425 11.33 23.05 -4.76
C VAL A 425 10.47 23.78 -5.79
N THR A 426 9.82 24.88 -5.41
CA THR A 426 8.98 25.67 -6.33
C THR A 426 9.77 26.51 -7.34
N SER A 427 11.05 26.80 -7.07
CA SER A 427 11.86 27.71 -7.89
C SER A 427 13.23 27.18 -8.31
N THR A 428 13.75 26.14 -7.63
CA THR A 428 15.04 25.51 -7.95
C THR A 428 15.06 24.87 -9.34
N ASN A 429 16.21 24.87 -10.00
CA ASN A 429 16.46 24.13 -11.22
C ASN A 429 17.41 22.95 -10.97
N VAL A 430 17.41 21.94 -11.84
CA VAL A 430 18.30 20.77 -11.73
C VAL A 430 19.78 21.15 -11.60
N ARG A 431 20.23 22.18 -12.32
CA ARG A 431 21.61 22.68 -12.24
C ARG A 431 21.99 23.26 -10.87
N ASP A 432 21.00 23.69 -10.08
CA ASP A 432 21.21 24.29 -8.78
C ASP A 432 21.42 23.19 -7.70
N LEU A 433 21.21 21.93 -8.05
CA LEU A 433 21.45 20.76 -7.18
C LEU A 433 22.93 20.36 -7.13
N ASP A 434 23.72 20.75 -8.14
CA ASP A 434 25.18 20.73 -8.07
C ASP A 434 25.62 22.05 -7.43
N PHE A 435 26.20 22.00 -6.24
CA PHE A 435 26.56 23.20 -5.50
C PHE A 435 27.89 23.11 -4.78
N THR A 436 28.45 24.28 -4.52
CA THR A 436 29.63 24.45 -3.65
C THR A 436 29.34 25.60 -2.69
N THR A 437 29.57 25.38 -1.40
CA THR A 437 29.42 26.42 -0.37
C THR A 437 30.51 26.31 0.68
N ASP A 438 30.83 27.45 1.30
CA ASP A 438 31.62 27.46 2.52
C ASP A 438 30.72 27.10 3.72
N PHE A 439 31.27 26.42 4.72
CA PHE A 439 30.59 26.09 5.97
C PHE A 439 31.45 26.47 7.18
N LYS A 440 30.78 26.67 8.33
CA LYS A 440 31.43 26.97 9.61
C LYS A 440 30.72 26.19 10.72
N LEU A 441 31.44 25.29 11.37
CA LEU A 441 30.94 24.52 12.50
C LEU A 441 31.56 25.07 13.79
N VAL A 442 30.73 25.61 14.67
CA VAL A 442 31.16 26.10 15.99
C VAL A 442 31.07 24.94 16.97
N MET A 443 32.19 24.57 17.58
CA MET A 443 32.23 23.45 18.51
C MET A 443 31.49 23.79 19.80
N SER A 444 30.55 22.94 20.18
CA SER A 444 29.76 23.06 21.42
C SER A 444 30.41 22.33 22.59
N ARG A 445 31.47 21.53 22.35
CA ARG A 445 32.28 20.87 23.38
C ARG A 445 33.68 20.56 22.86
N THR A 446 34.65 20.42 23.77
CA THR A 446 36.00 19.94 23.46
C THR A 446 35.99 18.43 23.22
N ASP A 447 36.45 17.98 22.06
CA ASP A 447 36.59 16.56 21.72
C ASP A 447 37.49 16.35 20.48
N THR A 448 37.68 15.09 20.08
CA THR A 448 38.31 14.72 18.81
C THR A 448 37.25 14.49 17.74
N CYS A 449 37.18 15.38 16.75
CA CYS A 449 36.29 15.25 15.60
C CYS A 449 36.73 14.08 14.73
N THR A 450 35.89 13.06 14.61
CA THR A 450 36.15 11.84 13.83
C THR A 450 35.42 11.80 12.51
N ALA A 451 34.31 12.53 12.38
CA ALA A 451 33.51 12.59 11.16
C ALA A 451 32.73 13.91 11.05
N LEU A 452 32.34 14.24 9.82
CA LEU A 452 31.25 15.18 9.56
C LEU A 452 29.97 14.39 9.27
N VAL A 453 28.83 14.87 9.75
CA VAL A 453 27.54 14.21 9.58
C VAL A 453 26.59 15.14 8.85
N GLY A 454 26.10 14.66 7.71
CA GLY A 454 25.08 15.29 6.89
C GLY A 454 23.68 14.77 7.19
N TYR A 455 22.73 15.69 7.32
CA TYR A 455 21.32 15.39 7.45
C TYR A 455 20.49 16.47 6.75
N PHE A 456 19.17 16.28 6.71
CA PHE A 456 18.26 17.23 6.08
C PHE A 456 16.98 17.44 6.86
N ASP A 457 16.37 18.61 6.61
CA ASP A 457 15.06 18.96 7.14
C ASP A 457 14.08 19.16 5.98
N VAL A 458 12.82 18.80 6.21
CA VAL A 458 11.72 18.87 5.24
C VAL A 458 10.62 19.74 5.81
N ILE A 459 10.17 20.72 5.03
CA ILE A 459 9.18 21.72 5.46
C ILE A 459 8.02 21.77 4.46
N PHE A 460 6.82 21.85 5.02
CA PHE A 460 5.54 22.06 4.32
C PHE A 460 4.94 23.40 4.75
N GLU A 461 5.19 24.48 4.02
CA GLU A 461 4.88 25.84 4.48
C GLU A 461 3.92 26.61 3.56
N ARG A 462 4.14 26.57 2.24
CA ARG A 462 3.35 27.39 1.29
C ARG A 462 1.86 27.09 1.39
N ASN A 463 1.05 28.15 1.50
CA ASN A 463 -0.41 28.10 1.59
C ASN A 463 -0.98 27.25 2.74
N CYS A 464 -0.13 26.83 3.69
CA CYS A 464 -0.54 26.06 4.85
C CYS A 464 -1.22 26.95 5.90
N THR A 465 -2.32 26.47 6.46
CA THR A 465 -2.87 27.01 7.72
C THR A 465 -2.03 26.52 8.90
N LYS A 466 -1.49 25.30 8.80
CA LYS A 466 -0.55 24.72 9.76
C LYS A 466 0.67 24.18 9.04
N THR A 467 1.80 24.83 9.27
CA THR A 467 3.10 24.37 8.80
C THR A 467 3.46 23.05 9.49
N VAL A 468 3.99 22.12 8.70
CA VAL A 468 4.54 20.85 9.21
C VAL A 468 6.00 20.77 8.80
N MET A 469 6.83 20.19 9.66
CA MET A 469 8.26 19.99 9.42
C MET A 469 8.71 18.71 10.11
N PHE A 470 9.67 18.01 9.51
CA PHE A 470 10.47 17.01 10.21
C PHE A 470 11.95 17.15 9.86
N SER A 471 12.80 16.63 10.73
CA SER A 471 14.26 16.64 10.63
C SER A 471 14.78 15.21 10.65
N THR A 472 15.78 14.91 9.82
CA THR A 472 16.56 13.66 9.90
C THR A 472 17.84 13.83 10.72
N GLY A 473 18.04 14.98 11.36
CA GLY A 473 19.23 15.25 12.17
C GLY A 473 19.37 14.35 13.40
N PRO A 474 20.60 14.17 13.90
CA PRO A 474 20.91 13.26 15.00
C PRO A 474 20.23 13.63 16.34
N ARG A 475 19.75 14.88 16.48
CA ARG A 475 19.01 15.37 17.66
C ARG A 475 17.49 15.19 17.53
N ALA A 476 17.00 14.72 16.38
CA ALA A 476 15.59 14.45 16.12
C ALA A 476 15.28 12.95 16.26
N PRO A 477 14.00 12.55 16.33
CA PRO A 477 13.63 11.14 16.32
C PRO A 477 14.11 10.43 15.05
N ASP A 478 14.44 9.15 15.19
CA ASP A 478 14.96 8.34 14.09
C ASP A 478 14.01 8.25 12.90
N THR A 479 14.59 8.31 11.71
CA THR A 479 13.93 8.10 10.41
C THR A 479 14.72 7.05 9.63
N HIS A 480 14.09 6.43 8.62
CA HIS A 480 14.76 5.41 7.82
C HIS A 480 15.96 5.96 7.01
N TRP A 481 16.00 7.26 6.73
CA TRP A 481 17.13 7.94 6.09
C TRP A 481 18.40 7.97 6.96
N LYS A 482 18.24 7.85 8.28
CA LYS A 482 19.34 7.99 9.25
C LYS A 482 20.11 9.30 8.99
N GLN A 483 21.44 9.26 9.07
CA GLN A 483 22.32 10.35 8.65
C GLN A 483 23.45 9.81 7.76
N THR A 484 24.04 10.71 6.98
CA THR A 484 25.20 10.41 6.13
C THR A 484 26.48 10.83 6.84
N VAL A 485 27.36 9.87 7.11
CA VAL A 485 28.57 10.04 7.92
C VAL A 485 29.80 10.02 7.01
N PHE A 486 30.57 11.11 7.06
CA PHE A 486 31.81 11.32 6.32
C PHE A 486 33.00 11.22 7.28
N TYR A 487 33.56 10.01 7.42
CA TYR A 487 34.70 9.78 8.32
C TYR A 487 35.94 10.55 7.86
N LEU A 488 36.58 11.26 8.79
CA LEU A 488 37.83 11.97 8.49
C LEU A 488 38.98 10.97 8.43
N LYS A 489 39.86 11.12 7.45
CA LYS A 489 41.07 10.29 7.33
C LYS A 489 41.99 10.42 8.55
N LYS A 490 42.04 11.62 9.13
CA LYS A 490 42.75 11.94 10.36
C LYS A 490 41.76 12.68 11.26
N PRO A 491 41.45 12.15 12.45
CA PRO A 491 40.65 12.89 13.42
C PRO A 491 41.34 14.20 13.84
N ILE A 492 40.54 15.23 14.15
CA ILE A 492 41.01 16.59 14.46
C ILE A 492 40.64 16.91 15.90
N GLU A 493 41.62 17.26 16.74
CA GLU A 493 41.36 17.72 18.11
C GLU A 493 40.83 19.15 18.06
N LEU A 494 39.65 19.40 18.62
CA LEU A 494 39.01 20.72 18.63
C LEU A 494 38.51 21.07 20.02
N SER A 495 38.62 22.34 20.39
CA SER A 495 38.17 22.87 21.68
C SER A 495 36.76 23.48 21.62
N GLU A 496 36.05 23.51 22.74
CA GLU A 496 34.78 24.24 22.85
C GLU A 496 34.95 25.71 22.41
N GLY A 497 34.03 26.19 21.56
CA GLY A 497 34.07 27.53 20.98
C GLY A 497 34.99 27.69 19.77
N GLU A 498 35.83 26.69 19.46
CA GLU A 498 36.63 26.66 18.24
C GLU A 498 35.73 26.52 17.00
N VAL A 499 36.16 27.08 15.87
CA VAL A 499 35.38 27.10 14.63
C VAL A 499 36.11 26.33 13.54
N LEU A 500 35.57 25.17 13.17
CA LEU A 500 36.02 24.43 12.00
C LEU A 500 35.40 25.04 10.75
N THR A 501 36.23 25.55 9.85
CA THR A 501 35.80 26.13 8.58
C THR A 501 36.27 25.28 7.41
N GLY A 502 35.42 25.16 6.40
CA GLY A 502 35.79 24.47 5.17
C GLY A 502 34.86 24.83 4.03
N ARG A 503 35.05 24.15 2.90
CA ARG A 503 34.19 24.23 1.73
C ARG A 503 33.67 22.85 1.40
N ILE A 504 32.37 22.74 1.12
CA ILE A 504 31.75 21.51 0.63
C ILE A 504 31.32 21.72 -0.81
N SER A 505 31.55 20.72 -1.66
CA SER A 505 30.94 20.58 -2.97
C SER A 505 30.13 19.29 -3.01
N CYS A 506 28.88 19.37 -3.48
CA CYS A 506 28.04 18.20 -3.74
C CYS A 506 27.63 18.25 -5.22
N ARG A 507 27.89 17.17 -5.95
CA ARG A 507 27.55 17.04 -7.36
C ARG A 507 27.10 15.63 -7.68
N LYS A 508 26.29 15.47 -8.71
CA LYS A 508 25.97 14.16 -9.26
C LYS A 508 27.22 13.50 -9.86
N ASP A 509 27.31 12.19 -9.72
CA ASP A 509 28.37 11.42 -10.39
C ASP A 509 28.09 11.41 -11.92
N PRO A 510 29.04 11.86 -12.77
CA PRO A 510 28.87 11.80 -14.22
C PRO A 510 28.74 10.37 -14.76
N ASP A 511 29.28 9.38 -14.04
CA ASP A 511 29.28 7.98 -14.45
C ASP A 511 28.03 7.23 -13.92
N ASP A 512 27.44 7.70 -12.82
CA ASP A 512 26.18 7.20 -12.26
C ASP A 512 25.28 8.36 -11.79
N CYS A 513 24.24 8.64 -12.56
CA CYS A 513 23.36 9.77 -12.29
C CYS A 513 22.55 9.67 -10.98
N ARG A 514 22.50 8.51 -10.31
CA ARG A 514 21.87 8.33 -9.00
C ARG A 514 22.82 8.54 -7.83
N SER A 515 24.12 8.41 -8.08
CA SER A 515 25.16 8.59 -7.07
C SER A 515 25.56 10.05 -6.92
N LEU A 516 26.12 10.37 -5.75
CA LEU A 516 26.68 11.69 -5.46
C LEU A 516 28.17 11.62 -5.18
N ILE A 517 28.88 12.65 -5.61
CA ILE A 517 30.25 12.93 -5.19
C ILE A 517 30.23 14.15 -4.27
N VAL A 518 30.64 13.95 -3.02
CA VAL A 518 30.74 14.99 -2.00
C VAL A 518 32.21 15.23 -1.69
N THR A 519 32.66 16.47 -1.87
CA THR A 519 34.05 16.88 -1.61
C THR A 519 34.09 17.90 -0.48
N PHE A 520 34.97 17.71 0.49
CA PHE A 520 35.26 18.66 1.55
C PHE A 520 36.69 19.18 1.42
N ASP A 521 36.87 20.50 1.41
CA ASP A 521 38.17 21.16 1.56
C ASP A 521 38.27 21.70 2.99
N ILE A 522 39.11 21.08 3.81
CA ILE A 522 39.31 21.39 5.23
C ILE A 522 40.80 21.48 5.49
N GLU A 523 41.27 22.59 6.07
CA GLU A 523 42.69 22.81 6.40
C GLU A 523 43.69 22.60 5.25
N GLY A 524 43.24 22.77 3.99
CA GLY A 524 44.07 22.56 2.80
C GLY A 524 44.20 21.09 2.37
N GLU A 525 43.51 20.16 3.03
CA GLU A 525 43.29 18.79 2.54
C GLU A 525 41.92 18.69 1.85
N THR A 526 41.87 18.02 0.69
CA THR A 526 40.63 17.72 -0.04
C THR A 526 40.24 16.26 0.22
N LEU A 527 39.06 16.05 0.79
CA LEU A 527 38.48 14.74 1.08
C LEU A 527 37.30 14.51 0.13
N THR A 528 37.26 13.40 -0.59
CA THR A 528 36.18 13.07 -1.53
C THR A 528 35.48 11.79 -1.08
N TYR A 529 34.15 11.85 -1.05
CA TYR A 529 33.27 10.78 -0.64
C TYR A 529 32.26 10.49 -1.75
N TYR A 530 31.97 9.22 -1.97
CA TYR A 530 30.91 8.74 -2.84
C TYR A 530 29.71 8.32 -1.98
N VAL A 531 28.52 8.80 -2.33
CA VAL A 531 27.24 8.33 -1.78
C VAL A 531 26.63 7.45 -2.85
N ARG A 532 26.56 6.14 -2.60
CA ARG A 532 26.19 5.09 -3.55
C ARG A 532 25.15 4.15 -2.95
#